data_AF-A0A532EBG4-F1
#
_entry.id   AF-A0A532EBG4-F1
#
_cell.length_a   1.000
_cell.length_b   1.000
_cell.length_c   1.000
_cell.angle_alpha   90.00
_cell.angle_beta   90.00
_cell.angle_gamma   90.00
#
_symmetry.space_group_name_H-M   'P 1'
#
loop_
_entity.id
_entity.type
_entity.pdbx_description
1 polymer ?
#
loop_
_entity_poly.entity_id
_entity_poly.type
_entity_poly.pdbx_seq_one_letter_code
_entity_poly.pdbx_strand_id
1 'polypeptide(L)'
;ARHPDMVLMHGKSTKGGEKVASCWADHRKVPQIGFAPDWTKHGKAAPFKRNDAMLDVLPIGVIVFPGTGIQDNLADKAKKLGIPVLDFRPKEAGA
;
A
#
# COMPACT_ATOMS: atom_id res chain seq x y z
N ALA A 1 2.45 -15.02 -17.22
CA ALA A 1 1.65 -14.08 -16.40
C ALA A 1 1.15 -12.95 -17.29
N ARG A 2 -0.03 -12.37 -17.04
CA ARG A 2 -0.58 -11.27 -17.87
C ARG A 2 0.26 -9.98 -17.78
N HIS A 3 0.95 -9.77 -16.66
CA HIS A 3 1.93 -8.70 -16.45
C HIS A 3 3.24 -9.33 -15.95
N PRO A 4 4.18 -9.69 -16.84
CA PRO A 4 5.41 -10.38 -16.46
C PRO A 4 6.36 -9.49 -15.65
N ASP A 5 6.36 -8.18 -15.92
CA ASP A 5 7.24 -7.20 -15.27
C ASP A 5 6.58 -6.50 -14.09
N MET A 6 5.55 -7.11 -13.51
CA MET A 6 4.83 -6.52 -12.37
C MET A 6 5.73 -6.47 -11.14
N VAL A 7 5.71 -5.33 -10.45
CA VAL A 7 6.42 -5.10 -9.19
C VAL A 7 5.41 -4.85 -8.08
N LEU A 8 5.51 -5.59 -6.97
CA LEU A 8 4.69 -5.36 -5.78
C LEU A 8 5.29 -4.25 -4.92
N MET A 9 4.53 -3.19 -4.64
CA MET A 9 4.91 -2.17 -3.66
C MET A 9 4.08 -2.32 -2.39
N HIS A 10 4.71 -2.20 -1.21
CA HIS A 10 4.04 -2.34 0.08
C HIS A 10 4.76 -1.59 1.20
N GLY A 11 4.09 -1.34 2.32
CA GLY A 11 4.61 -0.56 3.46
C GLY A 11 5.62 -1.26 4.36
N LYS A 12 6.11 -2.43 3.95
CA LYS A 12 7.06 -3.27 4.72
C LYS A 12 6.59 -3.64 6.13
N SER A 13 5.28 -3.68 6.40
CA SER A 13 4.77 -4.25 7.66
C SER A 13 5.15 -5.73 7.76
N THR A 14 5.55 -6.14 8.96
CA THR A 14 5.88 -7.53 9.30
C THR A 14 4.64 -8.37 9.62
N LYS A 15 3.44 -7.78 9.59
CA LYS A 15 2.16 -8.41 9.93
C LYS A 15 1.05 -8.03 8.95
N GLY A 16 -0.04 -8.81 8.97
CA GLY A 16 -1.27 -8.51 8.23
C GLY A 16 -1.13 -8.60 6.71
N GLY A 17 -1.99 -7.88 5.98
CA GLY A 17 -2.11 -7.96 4.52
C GLY A 17 -0.81 -7.67 3.76
N GLU A 18 -0.03 -6.69 4.20
CA GLU A 18 1.27 -6.38 3.56
C GLU A 18 2.28 -7.54 3.70
N LYS A 19 2.28 -8.25 4.85
CA LYS A 19 3.16 -9.42 5.03
C LYS A 19 2.72 -10.58 4.16
N VAL A 20 1.41 -10.82 4.06
CA VAL A 20 0.85 -11.85 3.17
C VAL A 20 1.20 -11.56 1.71
N ALA A 21 1.05 -10.30 1.27
CA ALA A 21 1.41 -9.88 -0.09
C ALA A 21 2.92 -10.06 -0.35
N SER A 22 3.77 -9.69 0.61
CA SER A 22 5.22 -9.87 0.51
C SER A 22 5.61 -11.35 0.39
N CYS A 23 5.04 -12.23 1.23
CA CYS A 23 5.27 -13.68 1.13
C CYS A 23 4.75 -14.26 -0.20
N TRP A 24 3.61 -13.77 -0.70
CA TRP A 24 3.07 -14.16 -2.00
C TRP A 24 4.04 -13.80 -3.14
N ALA A 25 4.64 -12.60 -3.08
CA ALA A 25 5.61 -12.13 -4.06
C ALA A 25 6.90 -12.96 -4.01
N ASP A 26 7.42 -13.23 -2.82
CA ASP A 26 8.60 -14.08 -2.62
C ASP A 26 8.38 -15.49 -3.21
N HIS A 27 7.25 -16.12 -2.88
CA HIS A 27 6.93 -17.46 -3.38
C HIS A 27 6.89 -17.50 -4.91
N ARG A 28 6.35 -16.45 -5.54
CA ARG A 28 6.16 -16.38 -6.99
C ARG A 28 7.31 -15.68 -7.74
N LYS A 29 8.36 -15.28 -7.02
CA LYS A 29 9.51 -14.54 -7.57
C LYS A 29 9.09 -13.24 -8.27
N VAL A 30 8.06 -12.58 -7.74
CA VAL A 30 7.63 -11.25 -8.18
C VAL A 30 8.53 -10.22 -7.48
N PRO A 31 9.19 -9.30 -8.23
CA PRO A 31 9.96 -8.23 -7.61
C PRO A 31 9.11 -7.41 -6.65
N GLN A 32 9.66 -7.02 -5.50
CA GLN A 32 8.93 -6.21 -4.52
C GLN A 32 9.77 -5.05 -3.96
N ILE A 33 9.11 -3.92 -3.69
CA ILE A 33 9.69 -2.72 -3.10
C ILE A 33 8.98 -2.43 -1.77
N GLY A 34 9.73 -2.46 -0.69
CA GLY A 34 9.23 -2.20 0.66
C GLY A 34 9.49 -0.76 1.12
N PHE A 35 8.43 0.02 1.31
CA PHE A 35 8.46 1.40 1.82
C PHE A 35 8.34 1.40 3.35
N ALA A 36 9.44 1.18 4.06
CA ALA A 36 9.44 1.27 5.52
C ALA A 36 9.20 2.72 5.99
N PRO A 37 8.43 2.93 7.06
CA PRO A 37 8.28 4.25 7.69
C PRO A 37 9.62 4.73 8.27
N ASP A 38 10.05 5.93 7.89
CA ASP A 38 11.20 6.60 8.49
C ASP A 38 10.79 7.37 9.74
N TRP A 39 10.88 6.69 10.89
CA TRP A 39 10.55 7.26 12.19
C TRP A 39 11.51 8.36 12.62
N THR A 40 12.77 8.30 12.20
CA THR A 40 13.78 9.29 12.58
C THR A 40 13.51 10.65 11.94
N LYS A 41 13.05 10.65 10.69
CA LYS A 41 12.77 11.85 9.92
C LYS A 41 11.37 12.41 10.15
N HIS A 42 10.38 11.54 10.36
CA HIS A 42 8.97 11.94 10.32
C HIS A 42 8.19 11.66 11.61
N GLY A 43 8.80 11.02 12.61
CA GLY A 43 8.16 10.73 13.89
C GLY A 43 6.81 10.05 13.72
N LYS A 44 5.77 10.56 14.40
CA LYS A 44 4.39 10.02 14.33
C LYS A 44 3.78 10.08 12.93
N ALA A 45 4.27 10.94 12.04
CA ALA A 45 3.78 11.05 10.67
C ALA A 45 4.44 10.04 9.71
N ALA A 46 5.45 9.29 10.15
CA ALA A 46 6.19 8.35 9.31
C ALA A 46 5.30 7.35 8.54
N PRO A 47 4.25 6.75 9.14
CA PRO A 47 3.36 5.84 8.41
C PRO A 47 2.56 6.52 7.29
N PHE A 48 2.23 7.81 7.44
CA PHE A 48 1.52 8.56 6.41
C PHE A 48 2.47 9.05 5.32
N LYS A 49 3.69 9.46 5.70
CA LYS A 49 4.72 9.91 4.75
C LYS A 49 5.27 8.79 3.88
N ARG A 50 5.33 7.54 4.37
CA ARG A 50 5.65 6.40 3.50
C ARG A 50 4.59 6.17 2.41
N ASN A 51 3.33 6.48 2.67
CA ASN A 51 2.28 6.34 1.66
C ASN A 51 2.44 7.39 0.56
N ASP A 52 2.84 8.62 0.92
CA ASP A 52 3.20 9.66 -0.06
C ASP A 52 4.32 9.15 -0.97
N ALA A 53 5.44 8.73 -0.38
CA ALA A 53 6.58 8.21 -1.14
C ALA A 53 6.23 6.99 -2.03
N MET A 54 5.32 6.13 -1.58
CA MET A 54 4.87 4.98 -2.37
C MET A 54 3.99 5.40 -3.56
N LEU A 55 3.10 6.39 -3.36
CA LEU A 55 2.22 6.88 -4.42
C LEU A 55 2.94 7.80 -5.40
N ASP A 56 4.01 8.47 -4.98
CA ASP A 56 4.88 9.30 -5.85
C ASP A 56 5.58 8.47 -6.94
N VAL A 57 5.67 7.14 -6.77
CA VAL A 57 6.15 6.21 -7.81
C VAL A 57 5.09 5.96 -8.91
N LEU A 58 3.88 6.49 -8.74
CA LEU A 58 2.75 6.37 -9.68
C LEU A 58 2.40 4.92 -10.02
N PRO A 59 1.98 4.10 -9.03
CA PRO A 59 1.52 2.74 -9.29
C PRO A 59 0.38 2.70 -10.31
N ILE A 60 0.34 1.63 -11.10
CA ILE A 60 -0.78 1.34 -12.02
C ILE A 60 -2.12 1.15 -11.30
N GLY A 61 -2.08 0.80 -10.02
CA GLY A 61 -3.25 0.57 -9.18
C GLY A 61 -2.86 0.24 -7.76
N VAL A 62 -3.80 0.44 -6.84
CA VAL A 62 -3.62 0.17 -5.40
C VAL A 62 -4.68 -0.80 -4.93
N ILE A 63 -4.29 -1.79 -4.14
CA ILE A 63 -5.20 -2.69 -3.43
C ILE A 63 -5.16 -2.32 -1.95
N VAL A 64 -6.31 -1.99 -1.37
CA VAL A 64 -6.42 -1.58 0.03
C VAL A 64 -7.27 -2.56 0.80
N PHE A 65 -6.78 -2.99 1.96
CA PHE A 65 -7.47 -3.87 2.90
C PHE A 65 -7.89 -3.11 4.17
N PRO A 66 -8.84 -3.66 4.96
CA PRO A 66 -9.22 -3.09 6.25
C PRO A 66 -8.00 -2.83 7.15
N GLY A 67 -8.07 -1.75 7.94
CA GLY A 67 -6.97 -1.37 8.83
C GLY A 67 -7.30 -0.15 9.68
N THR A 68 -6.34 0.76 9.75
CA THR A 68 -6.42 2.01 10.50
C THR A 68 -6.51 3.20 9.54
N GLY A 69 -6.54 4.43 10.08
CA GLY A 69 -6.47 5.66 9.29
C GLY A 69 -5.26 5.76 8.35
N ILE A 70 -4.21 4.93 8.51
CA ILE A 70 -3.08 4.86 7.58
C ILE A 70 -3.52 4.26 6.23
N GLN A 71 -4.34 3.21 6.26
CA GLN A 71 -4.88 2.56 5.07
C GLN A 71 -5.91 3.47 4.39
N ASP A 72 -6.70 4.18 5.18
CA ASP A 72 -7.66 5.15 4.67
C ASP A 72 -6.95 6.30 3.96
N ASN A 73 -5.90 6.83 4.57
CA ASN A 73 -5.06 7.85 3.95
C ASN A 73 -4.44 7.40 2.63
N LEU A 74 -4.00 6.14 2.52
CA LEU A 74 -3.47 5.60 1.27
C LEU A 74 -4.55 5.57 0.18
N ALA A 75 -5.74 5.08 0.51
CA ALA A 75 -6.86 4.99 -0.43
C ALA A 75 -7.29 6.38 -0.93
N ASP A 76 -7.43 7.34 -0.02
CA ASP A 76 -7.89 8.69 -0.36
C ASP A 76 -6.88 9.44 -1.23
N LYS A 77 -5.58 9.30 -0.92
CA LYS A 77 -4.51 9.89 -1.74
C LYS A 77 -4.42 9.24 -3.11
N ALA A 78 -4.52 7.91 -3.20
CA ALA A 78 -4.52 7.21 -4.48
C ALA A 78 -5.70 7.65 -5.36
N LYS A 79 -6.91 7.75 -4.79
CA LYS A 79 -8.10 8.27 -5.49
C LYS A 79 -7.89 9.71 -5.96
N LYS A 80 -7.32 10.57 -5.11
CA LYS A 80 -7.02 11.97 -5.48
C LYS A 80 -6.02 12.09 -6.64
N LEU A 81 -5.08 11.17 -6.74
CA LEU A 81 -4.11 11.10 -7.84
C LEU A 81 -4.67 10.42 -9.11
N GLY A 82 -5.93 9.98 -9.10
CA GLY A 82 -6.54 9.26 -10.22
C GLY A 82 -6.04 7.83 -10.40
N ILE A 83 -5.35 7.28 -9.39
CA ILE A 83 -4.85 5.90 -9.42
C ILE A 83 -6.03 4.96 -9.13
N PRO A 84 -6.27 3.93 -9.95
CA PRO A 84 -7.32 2.94 -9.69
C PRO A 84 -7.13 2.26 -8.32
N VAL A 85 -8.17 2.28 -7.49
CA VAL A 85 -8.15 1.64 -6.17
C VAL A 85 -9.13 0.48 -6.13
N LEU A 86 -8.61 -0.72 -5.88
CA LEU A 86 -9.41 -1.88 -5.49
C LEU A 86 -9.53 -1.90 -3.95
N ASP A 87 -10.68 -1.44 -3.47
CA ASP A 87 -10.92 -1.16 -2.06
C ASP A 87 -11.70 -2.31 -1.39
N PHE A 88 -11.05 -3.07 -0.51
CA PHE A 88 -11.64 -4.14 0.29
C PHE A 88 -11.94 -3.72 1.74
N ARG A 89 -11.79 -2.44 2.08
CA ARG A 89 -12.20 -1.94 3.39
C ARG A 89 -13.72 -2.13 3.55
N PRO A 90 -14.22 -2.32 4.79
CA PRO A 90 -15.66 -2.35 5.01
C PRO A 90 -16.24 -1.03 4.51
N LYS A 91 -17.27 -1.10 3.66
CA LYS A 91 -18.07 0.09 3.39
C LYS A 91 -18.78 0.40 4.70
N GLU A 92 -18.60 1.60 5.24
CA GLU A 92 -19.46 2.05 6.33
C GLU A 92 -20.91 1.83 5.89
N ALA A 93 -21.67 1.08 6.69
CA ALA A 93 -23.12 1.13 6.57
C ALA A 93 -23.48 2.59 6.83
N GLY A 94 -23.91 3.29 5.79
CA GLY A 94 -24.12 4.74 5.83
C GLY A 94 -24.94 5.15 7.06
N ALA A 95 -24.53 6.26 7.66
CA ALA A 95 -25.40 7.06 8.51
C ALA A 95 -26.57 7.62 7.67
#